data_AF-A0A0D2C2Y9-F1
#
_entry.id   AF-A0A0D2C2Y9-F1
#
_cell.length_a   1.000
_cell.length_b   1.000
_cell.length_c   1.000
_cell.angle_alpha   90.00
_cell.angle_beta   90.00
_cell.angle_gamma   90.00
#
_symmetry.space_group_name_H-M   'P 1'
#
loop_
_entity.id
_entity.type
_entity.pdbx_description
1 polymer ?
#
loop_
_entity_poly.entity_id
_entity_poly.type
_entity_poly.pdbx_seq_one_letter_code
_entity_poly.pdbx_strand_id
1 'polypeptide(L)'
;MNQNTLKILQLNIMKSRAGVEALINDQATQDLDVLVIQEPSITTYQTYVNHRLWYTYQPTNLDGHIRKRSLIYVNKKASTSAHRQIACNHPDVTAIKIRNERRQILAFSVYIEPIDLHRVHEIQSMQATLNEIVATIEEHSRNCPIPTSLIIAGDFNRHHPAWSGTYVYARIMTHAEELINFIHAKGLSSSLPSGTRQ
;
A
#
# COMPACT_ATOMS: atom_id res chain seq x y z
N MET A 1 -16.31 10.72 3.91
CA MET A 1 -15.13 11.39 3.32
C MET A 1 -15.53 12.82 2.97
N ASN A 2 -14.84 13.82 3.52
CA ASN A 2 -15.03 15.20 3.05
C ASN A 2 -14.69 15.24 1.55
N GLN A 3 -15.51 15.93 0.76
CA GLN A 3 -15.49 15.75 -0.71
C GLN A 3 -14.17 16.16 -1.39
N ASN A 4 -13.31 16.95 -0.72
CA ASN A 4 -12.07 17.46 -1.31
C ASN A 4 -10.79 16.76 -0.83
N THR A 5 -10.70 16.30 0.42
CA THR A 5 -9.44 15.80 1.00
C THR A 5 -9.59 14.37 1.51
N LEU A 6 -8.63 13.51 1.17
CA LEU A 6 -8.54 12.14 1.66
C LEU A 6 -7.41 12.07 2.69
N LYS A 7 -7.73 11.72 3.94
CA LYS A 7 -6.74 11.59 5.02
C LYS A 7 -6.29 10.14 5.14
N ILE A 8 -5.00 9.90 4.90
CA ILE A 8 -4.41 8.56 4.90
C ILE A 8 -3.30 8.50 5.93
N LEU A 9 -3.24 7.41 6.69
CA LEU A 9 -2.07 7.00 7.44
C LEU A 9 -1.49 5.74 6.81
N GLN A 10 -0.19 5.70 6.58
CA GLN A 10 0.54 4.50 6.22
C GLN A 10 1.43 4.07 7.39
N LEU A 11 1.45 2.77 7.69
CA LEU A 11 2.27 2.22 8.77
C LEU A 11 2.61 0.74 8.53
N ASN A 12 3.89 0.39 8.63
CA ASN A 12 4.30 -1.00 8.86
C ASN A 12 4.17 -1.28 10.37
N ILE A 13 3.33 -2.26 10.73
CA ILE A 13 3.01 -2.55 12.13
C ILE A 13 3.84 -3.70 12.72
N MET A 14 4.81 -4.21 11.96
CA MET A 14 5.79 -5.21 12.39
C MET A 14 5.15 -6.43 13.06
N LYS A 15 4.02 -6.91 12.53
CA LYS A 15 3.28 -8.09 13.02
C LYS A 15 2.72 -7.90 14.44
N SER A 16 2.72 -6.68 14.97
CA SER A 16 2.30 -6.36 16.32
C SER A 16 0.77 -6.35 16.44
N ARG A 17 0.23 -7.36 17.14
CA ARG A 17 -1.21 -7.42 17.43
C ARG A 17 -1.67 -6.25 18.29
N ALA A 18 -0.93 -5.97 19.36
CA ALA A 18 -1.21 -4.82 20.23
C ALA A 18 -1.12 -3.50 19.45
N GLY A 19 -0.19 -3.40 18.49
CA GLY A 19 -0.09 -2.26 17.59
C GLY A 19 -1.36 -2.07 16.74
N VAL A 20 -1.83 -3.13 16.08
CA VAL A 20 -3.07 -3.07 15.26
C VAL A 20 -4.27 -2.70 16.12
N GLU A 21 -4.42 -3.33 17.29
CA GLU A 21 -5.53 -3.06 18.21
C GLU A 21 -5.48 -1.61 18.73
N ALA A 22 -4.31 -1.10 19.13
CA ALA A 22 -4.17 0.29 19.54
C ALA A 22 -4.53 1.24 18.38
N LEU A 23 -3.98 1.00 17.18
CA LEU A 23 -4.16 1.86 16.02
C LEU A 23 -5.64 2.03 15.62
N ILE A 24 -6.38 0.93 15.53
CA ILE A 24 -7.78 0.96 15.06
C ILE A 24 -8.77 1.46 16.12
N ASN A 25 -8.38 1.46 17.40
CA ASN A 25 -9.17 1.97 18.52
C ASN A 25 -8.83 3.43 18.90
N ASP A 26 -7.65 3.92 18.51
CA ASP A 26 -7.18 5.26 18.83
C ASP A 26 -8.13 6.36 18.33
N GLN A 27 -8.36 7.39 19.14
CA GLN A 27 -9.29 8.47 18.79
C GLN A 27 -8.75 9.35 17.65
N ALA A 28 -7.43 9.58 17.58
CA ALA A 28 -6.80 10.37 16.53
C ALA A 28 -6.90 9.68 15.15
N THR A 29 -6.97 8.35 15.10
CA THR A 29 -7.14 7.63 13.82
C THR A 29 -8.58 7.66 13.31
N GLN A 30 -9.58 7.92 14.16
CA GLN A 30 -10.99 7.98 13.74
C GLN A 30 -11.26 9.13 12.76
N ASP A 31 -10.46 10.19 12.81
CA ASP A 31 -10.53 11.30 11.87
C ASP A 31 -9.93 10.98 10.49
N LEU A 32 -9.19 9.89 10.36
CA LEU A 32 -8.64 9.41 9.09
C LEU A 32 -9.69 8.68 8.26
N ASP A 33 -9.50 8.69 6.94
CA ASP A 33 -10.39 8.00 6.00
C ASP A 33 -9.87 6.59 5.67
N VAL A 34 -8.54 6.43 5.55
CA VAL A 34 -7.90 5.18 5.14
C VAL A 34 -6.64 4.94 5.98
N LEU A 35 -6.44 3.68 6.40
CA LEU A 35 -5.17 3.21 6.95
C LEU A 35 -4.56 2.20 5.97
N VAL A 36 -3.29 2.37 5.63
CA VAL A 36 -2.53 1.51 4.71
C VAL A 36 -1.48 0.77 5.54
N ILE A 37 -1.69 -0.53 5.76
CA ILE A 37 -0.95 -1.31 6.76
C ILE A 37 -0.07 -2.35 6.10
N GLN A 38 1.19 -2.43 6.52
CA GLN A 38 2.13 -3.49 6.15
C GLN A 38 2.47 -4.35 7.36
N GLU A 39 2.80 -5.61 7.09
CA GLU A 39 3.02 -6.65 8.09
C GLU A 39 1.93 -6.70 9.19
N PRO A 40 0.63 -6.76 8.83
CA PRO A 40 -0.42 -6.90 9.83
C PRO A 40 -0.24 -8.16 10.68
N SER A 41 -0.64 -8.08 11.96
CA SER A 41 -0.78 -9.28 12.79
C SER A 41 -1.90 -10.17 12.25
N ILE A 42 -1.68 -11.47 12.24
CA ILE A 42 -2.69 -12.47 11.88
C ILE A 42 -3.19 -13.12 13.16
N THR A 43 -4.51 -13.25 13.31
CA THR A 43 -5.10 -13.93 14.47
C THR A 43 -4.89 -15.44 14.40
N THR A 44 -5.18 -16.15 15.50
CA THR A 44 -5.14 -17.62 15.55
C THR A 44 -5.99 -18.28 14.46
N TYR A 45 -7.05 -17.61 14.00
CA TYR A 45 -7.95 -18.11 12.94
C TYR A 45 -7.49 -17.74 11.52
N GLN A 46 -6.24 -17.29 11.35
CA GLN A 46 -5.72 -16.81 10.06
C GLN A 46 -6.51 -15.64 9.45
N THR A 47 -7.22 -14.89 10.29
CA THR A 47 -7.97 -13.69 9.88
C THR A 47 -7.30 -12.42 10.39
N TYR A 48 -7.56 -11.31 9.71
CA TYR A 48 -7.17 -9.99 10.20
C TYR A 48 -8.18 -9.43 11.19
N VAL A 49 -7.72 -8.48 12.00
CA VAL A 49 -8.56 -7.83 13.02
C VAL A 49 -9.68 -7.05 12.33
N ASN A 50 -10.91 -7.50 12.53
CA ASN A 50 -12.11 -6.76 12.15
C ASN A 50 -12.48 -5.75 13.24
N HIS A 51 -12.96 -4.59 12.83
CA HIS A 51 -13.31 -3.52 13.77
C HIS A 51 -14.68 -2.91 13.47
N ARG A 52 -15.35 -2.41 14.51
CA ARG A 52 -16.68 -1.79 14.36
C ARG A 52 -16.64 -0.53 13.49
N LEU A 53 -15.53 0.22 13.51
CA LEU A 53 -15.35 1.49 12.78
C LEU A 53 -14.63 1.35 11.43
N TRP A 54 -14.11 0.18 11.09
CA TRP A 54 -13.29 0.01 9.88
C TRP A 54 -13.80 -1.15 9.02
N TYR A 55 -13.84 -0.94 7.71
CA TYR A 55 -13.88 -2.01 6.72
C TYR A 55 -12.46 -2.50 6.48
N THR A 56 -12.27 -3.81 6.48
CA THR A 56 -10.96 -4.45 6.28
C THR A 56 -10.88 -4.97 4.86
N TYR A 57 -9.83 -4.58 4.13
CA TYR A 57 -9.48 -5.10 2.82
C TYR A 57 -8.13 -5.80 2.88
N GLN A 58 -8.01 -6.92 2.19
CA GLN A 58 -6.84 -7.80 2.22
C GLN A 58 -6.44 -8.24 0.80
N PRO A 59 -5.28 -8.87 0.62
CA PRO A 59 -4.88 -9.41 -0.69
C PRO A 59 -5.90 -10.43 -1.21
N THR A 60 -6.21 -10.32 -2.51
CA THR A 60 -7.18 -11.18 -3.22
C THR A 60 -6.57 -12.44 -3.80
N ASN A 61 -5.26 -12.64 -3.66
CA ASN A 61 -4.60 -13.86 -4.15
C ASN A 61 -5.27 -15.11 -3.55
N LEU A 62 -5.45 -16.12 -4.40
CA LEU A 62 -6.22 -17.32 -4.07
C LEU A 62 -5.44 -18.31 -3.19
N ASP A 63 -4.12 -18.17 -3.13
CA ASP A 63 -3.29 -19.03 -2.29
C ASP A 63 -3.40 -18.62 -0.81
N GLY A 64 -4.16 -19.43 -0.05
CA GLY A 64 -4.35 -19.26 1.38
C GLY A 64 -3.17 -19.71 2.24
N HIS A 65 -2.18 -20.41 1.68
CA HIS A 65 -0.98 -20.84 2.39
C HIS A 65 0.10 -19.76 2.40
N ILE A 66 0.04 -18.82 1.44
CA ILE A 66 0.98 -17.71 1.39
C ILE A 66 0.60 -16.66 2.43
N ARG A 67 1.60 -16.24 3.18
CA ARG A 67 1.47 -15.14 4.13
C ARG A 67 1.16 -13.84 3.38
N LYS A 68 0.05 -13.22 3.75
CA LYS A 68 -0.39 -11.92 3.23
C LYS A 68 0.16 -10.78 4.11
N ARG A 69 0.96 -9.88 3.54
CA ARG A 69 1.74 -8.85 4.29
C ARG A 69 1.28 -7.42 4.06
N SER A 70 0.13 -7.23 3.42
CA SER A 70 -0.47 -5.92 3.19
C SER A 70 -1.94 -5.93 3.59
N LEU A 71 -2.47 -4.77 3.95
CA LEU A 71 -3.85 -4.60 4.38
C LEU A 71 -4.29 -3.15 4.22
N ILE A 72 -5.57 -2.91 3.95
CA ILE A 72 -6.14 -1.56 3.95
C ILE A 72 -7.36 -1.54 4.86
N TYR A 73 -7.43 -0.57 5.77
CA TYR A 73 -8.65 -0.24 6.49
C TYR A 73 -9.29 1.00 5.88
N VAL A 74 -10.60 0.95 5.63
CA VAL A 74 -11.40 2.12 5.23
C VAL A 74 -12.39 2.46 6.32
N ASN A 75 -12.42 3.71 6.76
CA ASN A 75 -13.30 4.13 7.85
C ASN A 75 -14.78 4.00 7.43
N LYS A 76 -15.62 3.39 8.28
CA LYS A 76 -17.05 3.18 7.99
C LYS A 76 -17.89 4.46 7.91
N LYS A 77 -17.32 5.62 8.24
CA LYS A 77 -17.91 6.92 7.89
C LYS A 77 -17.98 7.16 6.37
N ALA A 78 -17.20 6.41 5.60
CA ALA A 78 -17.32 6.38 4.15
C ALA A 78 -18.52 5.52 3.73
N SER A 79 -19.28 6.02 2.75
CA SER A 79 -20.33 5.22 2.11
C SER A 79 -19.74 3.98 1.47
N THR A 80 -20.37 2.83 1.62
CA THR A 80 -19.98 1.56 0.98
C THR A 80 -20.06 1.63 -0.55
N SER A 81 -20.84 2.55 -1.11
CA SER A 81 -20.86 2.81 -2.56
C SER A 81 -19.64 3.59 -3.06
N ALA A 82 -18.90 4.24 -2.15
CA ALA A 82 -17.75 5.08 -2.48
C ALA A 82 -16.44 4.30 -2.51
N HIS A 83 -16.40 3.05 -2.06
CA HIS A 83 -15.17 2.26 -2.09
C HIS A 83 -15.46 0.76 -2.27
N ARG A 84 -14.54 0.05 -2.91
CA ARG A 84 -14.60 -1.41 -3.06
C ARG A 84 -13.23 -2.02 -3.18
N GLN A 85 -13.11 -3.30 -2.81
CA GLN A 85 -11.94 -4.10 -3.13
C GLN A 85 -11.83 -4.29 -4.64
N ILE A 86 -10.59 -4.32 -5.12
CA ILE A 86 -10.25 -4.71 -6.49
C ILE A 86 -9.23 -5.84 -6.45
N ALA A 87 -9.27 -6.70 -7.45
CA ALA A 87 -8.37 -7.84 -7.51
C ALA A 87 -6.96 -7.39 -7.90
N CYS A 88 -5.97 -7.86 -7.15
CA CYS A 88 -4.55 -7.78 -7.48
C CYS A 88 -3.93 -9.12 -7.09
N ASN A 89 -3.29 -9.81 -8.03
CA ASN A 89 -2.87 -11.20 -7.82
C ASN A 89 -1.48 -11.27 -7.16
N HIS A 90 -1.31 -10.61 -6.02
CA HIS A 90 -0.06 -10.63 -5.26
C HIS A 90 -0.35 -10.66 -3.74
N PRO A 91 0.30 -11.56 -2.97
CA PRO A 91 0.07 -11.68 -1.51
C PRO A 91 0.50 -10.44 -0.72
N ASP A 92 1.37 -9.63 -1.29
CA ASP A 92 1.89 -8.42 -0.65
C ASP A 92 1.30 -7.12 -1.20
N VAL A 93 0.21 -7.23 -1.97
CA VAL A 93 -0.52 -6.07 -2.48
C VAL A 93 -1.99 -6.18 -2.13
N THR A 94 -2.48 -5.17 -1.44
CA THR A 94 -3.92 -4.96 -1.24
C THR A 94 -4.32 -3.75 -2.06
N ALA A 95 -5.37 -3.90 -2.86
CA ALA A 95 -5.84 -2.83 -3.73
C ALA A 95 -7.32 -2.53 -3.48
N ILE A 96 -7.65 -1.24 -3.43
CA ILE A 96 -9.03 -0.75 -3.37
C ILE A 96 -9.25 0.34 -4.42
N LYS A 97 -10.49 0.45 -4.84
CA LYS A 97 -10.98 1.57 -5.64
C LYS A 97 -11.83 2.46 -4.75
N ILE A 98 -11.52 3.75 -4.71
CA ILE A 98 -12.33 4.79 -4.06
C ILE A 98 -12.88 5.70 -5.16
N ARG A 99 -14.19 5.95 -5.18
CA ARG A 99 -14.85 6.71 -6.25
C ARG A 99 -15.92 7.63 -5.71
N ASN A 100 -16.03 8.81 -6.31
CA ASN A 100 -17.21 9.66 -6.25
C ASN A 100 -17.61 10.12 -7.67
N GLU A 101 -18.50 11.11 -7.77
CA GLU A 101 -18.98 11.64 -9.05
C GLU A 101 -17.90 12.34 -9.89
N ARG A 102 -16.81 12.80 -9.25
CA ARG A 102 -15.79 13.65 -9.87
C ARG A 102 -14.42 12.98 -10.05
N ARG A 103 -14.09 12.01 -9.20
CA ARG A 103 -12.78 11.35 -9.17
C ARG A 103 -12.86 9.86 -8.91
N GLN A 104 -11.96 9.13 -9.54
CA GLN A 104 -11.62 7.76 -9.19
C GLN A 104 -10.19 7.74 -8.61
N ILE A 105 -9.99 6.97 -7.54
CA ILE A 105 -8.68 6.71 -6.95
C ILE A 105 -8.48 5.19 -6.90
N LEU A 106 -7.36 4.71 -7.39
CA LEU A 106 -6.87 3.36 -7.09
C LEU A 106 -5.81 3.50 -6.00
N ALA A 107 -6.06 2.86 -4.86
CA ALA A 107 -5.16 2.89 -3.71
C ALA A 107 -4.59 1.50 -3.44
N PHE A 108 -3.27 1.44 -3.25
CA PHE A 108 -2.51 0.21 -3.07
C PHE A 108 -1.74 0.28 -1.75
N SER A 109 -1.87 -0.76 -0.93
CA SER A 109 -0.92 -1.09 0.14
C SER A 109 0.07 -2.08 -0.40
N VAL A 110 1.35 -1.72 -0.43
CA VAL A 110 2.42 -2.55 -0.98
C VAL A 110 3.42 -2.90 0.12
N TYR A 111 3.85 -4.15 0.14
CA TYR A 111 5.01 -4.58 0.90
C TYR A 111 6.00 -5.26 -0.05
N ILE A 112 7.24 -4.81 -0.02
CA ILE A 112 8.35 -5.45 -0.75
C ILE A 112 9.31 -6.04 0.27
N GLU A 113 9.83 -7.23 0.00
CA GLU A 113 10.76 -7.87 0.91
C GLU A 113 12.06 -7.07 1.11
N PRO A 114 12.62 -7.06 2.33
CA PRO A 114 13.94 -6.52 2.62
C PRO A 114 15.02 -7.10 1.72
N ILE A 115 16.00 -6.27 1.38
CA ILE A 115 17.20 -6.71 0.68
C ILE A 115 17.97 -7.68 1.60
N ASP A 116 18.16 -8.91 1.16
CA ASP A 116 19.12 -9.84 1.76
C ASP A 116 20.55 -9.31 1.56
N LEU A 117 21.14 -8.82 2.64
CA LEU A 117 22.49 -8.25 2.63
C LEU A 117 23.58 -9.29 2.32
N HIS A 118 23.32 -10.59 2.53
CA HIS A 118 24.25 -11.65 2.15
C HIS A 118 24.30 -11.88 0.64
N ARG A 119 23.22 -11.54 -0.07
CA ARG A 119 23.07 -11.66 -1.53
C ARG A 119 22.95 -10.31 -2.21
N VAL A 120 23.53 -9.28 -1.62
CA VAL A 120 23.44 -7.90 -2.10
C VAL A 120 24.01 -7.69 -3.52
N HIS A 121 24.84 -8.64 -4.00
CA HIS A 121 25.39 -8.66 -5.36
C HIS A 121 24.38 -9.14 -6.41
N GLU A 122 23.34 -9.85 -5.99
CA GLU A 122 22.27 -10.34 -6.86
C GLU A 122 21.10 -9.36 -6.78
N ILE A 123 20.58 -8.90 -7.91
CA ILE A 123 19.44 -7.97 -7.93
C ILE A 123 18.21 -8.68 -7.35
N GLN A 124 17.69 -8.15 -6.25
CA GLN A 124 16.48 -8.66 -5.61
C GLN A 124 15.27 -7.92 -6.19
N SER A 125 14.80 -8.47 -7.30
CA SER A 125 13.74 -7.89 -8.13
C SER A 125 12.39 -7.85 -7.40
N MET A 126 11.67 -6.74 -7.60
CA MET A 126 10.26 -6.56 -7.26
C MET A 126 9.37 -6.50 -8.51
N GLN A 127 9.92 -6.81 -9.69
CA GLN A 127 9.23 -6.66 -10.97
C GLN A 127 7.91 -7.44 -11.04
N ALA A 128 7.84 -8.63 -10.42
CA ALA A 128 6.59 -9.40 -10.35
C ALA A 128 5.49 -8.62 -9.63
N THR A 129 5.81 -8.01 -8.48
CA THR A 129 4.87 -7.17 -7.72
C THR A 129 4.46 -5.93 -8.52
N LEU A 130 5.41 -5.25 -9.15
CA LEU A 130 5.13 -4.06 -9.96
C LEU A 130 4.27 -4.39 -11.19
N ASN A 131 4.51 -5.52 -11.85
CA ASN A 131 3.71 -5.98 -13.00
C ASN A 131 2.25 -6.21 -12.61
N GLU A 132 2.00 -6.84 -11.45
CA GLU A 132 0.64 -7.03 -10.93
C GLU A 132 -0.06 -5.69 -10.64
N ILE A 133 0.66 -4.71 -10.08
CA ILE A 133 0.13 -3.36 -9.87
C ILE A 133 -0.19 -2.69 -11.21
N VAL A 134 0.70 -2.78 -12.20
CA VAL A 134 0.48 -2.22 -13.55
C VAL A 134 -0.75 -2.83 -14.21
N ALA A 135 -0.86 -4.15 -14.22
CA ALA A 135 -2.02 -4.86 -14.77
C ALA A 135 -3.33 -4.43 -14.08
N THR A 136 -3.30 -4.32 -12.75
CA THR A 136 -4.44 -3.86 -11.95
C THR A 136 -4.85 -2.42 -12.29
N ILE A 137 -3.87 -1.52 -12.47
CA ILE A 137 -4.12 -0.13 -12.87
C ILE A 137 -4.79 -0.10 -14.25
N GLU A 138 -4.25 -0.82 -15.22
CA GLU A 138 -4.76 -0.83 -16.59
C GLU A 138 -6.17 -1.39 -16.67
N GLU A 139 -6.43 -2.51 -16.00
CA GLU A 139 -7.77 -3.12 -15.95
C GLU A 139 -8.80 -2.16 -15.35
N HIS A 140 -8.47 -1.52 -14.23
CA HIS A 140 -9.43 -0.72 -13.47
C HIS A 140 -9.50 0.76 -13.86
N SER A 141 -8.62 1.22 -14.73
CA SER A 141 -8.67 2.54 -15.36
C SER A 141 -9.28 2.51 -16.77
N ARG A 142 -9.33 1.32 -17.42
CA ARG A 142 -9.92 1.16 -18.75
C ARG A 142 -11.38 1.63 -18.77
N ASN A 143 -11.73 2.39 -19.80
CA ASN A 143 -13.09 2.91 -20.03
C ASN A 143 -13.67 3.71 -18.84
N CYS A 144 -12.83 4.23 -17.94
CA CYS A 144 -13.29 5.11 -16.88
C CYS A 144 -13.55 6.50 -17.47
N PRO A 145 -14.79 7.03 -17.42
CA PRO A 145 -15.10 8.34 -18.00
C PRO A 145 -14.55 9.50 -17.18
N ILE A 146 -14.03 9.23 -15.97
CA ILE A 146 -13.47 10.22 -15.05
C ILE A 146 -11.98 9.95 -14.81
N PRO A 147 -11.17 10.99 -14.55
CA PRO A 147 -9.75 10.82 -14.26
C PRO A 147 -9.52 9.86 -13.08
N THR A 148 -8.54 8.98 -13.26
CA THR A 148 -8.10 8.03 -12.23
C THR A 148 -6.78 8.49 -11.63
N SER A 149 -6.78 8.82 -10.34
CA SER A 149 -5.57 9.08 -9.56
C SER A 149 -5.05 7.79 -8.92
N LEU A 150 -3.75 7.74 -8.69
CA LEU A 150 -3.08 6.60 -8.06
C LEU A 150 -2.55 6.99 -6.68
N ILE A 151 -2.74 6.11 -5.72
CA ILE A 151 -2.08 6.18 -4.41
C ILE A 151 -1.39 4.84 -4.20
N ILE A 152 -0.07 4.87 -4.12
CA ILE A 152 0.73 3.68 -3.86
C ILE A 152 1.54 3.98 -2.61
N ALA A 153 1.19 3.31 -1.52
CA ALA A 153 1.78 3.53 -0.22
C ALA A 153 2.18 2.17 0.36
N GLY A 154 3.29 2.14 1.07
CA GLY A 154 3.86 0.87 1.45
C GLY A 154 5.21 0.97 2.10
N ASP A 155 5.69 -0.19 2.50
CA ASP A 155 7.08 -0.40 2.87
C ASP A 155 7.77 -1.09 1.69
N PHE A 156 8.54 -0.31 0.95
CA PHE A 156 9.23 -0.77 -0.24
C PHE A 156 10.56 -1.45 0.07
N ASN A 157 11.07 -1.33 1.31
CA ASN A 157 12.39 -1.84 1.70
C ASN A 157 13.49 -1.57 0.65
N ARG A 158 13.46 -0.38 0.04
CA ARG A 158 14.46 0.09 -0.91
C ARG A 158 14.97 1.45 -0.49
N HIS A 159 16.26 1.66 -0.70
CA HIS A 159 16.92 2.90 -0.35
C HIS A 159 17.34 3.62 -1.63
N HIS A 160 16.90 4.86 -1.77
CA HIS A 160 17.31 5.72 -2.87
C HIS A 160 17.34 7.18 -2.40
N PRO A 161 18.34 7.99 -2.83
CA PRO A 161 18.44 9.40 -2.44
C PRO A 161 17.17 10.23 -2.70
N ALA A 162 16.38 9.85 -3.71
CA ALA A 162 15.13 10.52 -4.07
C ALA A 162 14.09 10.58 -2.94
N TRP A 163 14.11 9.65 -1.98
CA TRP A 163 13.21 9.67 -0.82
C TRP A 163 13.94 9.59 0.52
N SER A 164 15.13 9.02 0.60
CA SER A 164 15.90 9.01 1.85
C SER A 164 16.45 10.38 2.22
N GLY A 165 16.73 11.24 1.23
CA GLY A 165 17.39 12.52 1.44
C GLY A 165 18.84 12.40 1.93
N THR A 166 19.41 11.19 1.93
CA THR A 166 20.77 10.90 2.40
C THR A 166 21.55 10.10 1.37
N TYR A 167 22.88 10.06 1.52
CA TYR A 167 23.73 9.18 0.73
C TYR A 167 23.32 7.72 0.91
N VAL A 168 23.29 6.98 -0.19
CA VAL A 168 23.04 5.54 -0.25
C VAL A 168 24.17 4.92 -1.06
N TYR A 169 24.76 3.83 -0.55
CA TYR A 169 25.77 3.08 -1.29
C TYR A 169 25.23 2.63 -2.64
N ALA A 170 26.01 2.81 -3.71
CA ALA A 170 25.59 2.49 -5.08
C ALA A 170 25.00 1.08 -5.20
N ARG A 171 25.61 0.10 -4.53
CA ARG A 171 25.16 -1.30 -4.52
C ARG A 171 23.76 -1.50 -3.92
N ILE A 172 23.39 -0.73 -2.90
CA ILE A 172 22.04 -0.80 -2.31
C ILE A 172 21.05 -0.04 -3.20
N MET A 173 21.50 1.07 -3.79
CA MET A 173 20.69 1.91 -4.66
C MET A 173 20.21 1.17 -5.92
N THR A 174 21.02 0.27 -6.51
CA THR A 174 20.63 -0.49 -7.72
C THR A 174 19.36 -1.31 -7.51
N HIS A 175 19.08 -1.78 -6.29
CA HIS A 175 17.86 -2.54 -5.98
C HIS A 175 16.59 -1.69 -6.06
N ALA A 176 16.72 -0.36 -6.09
CA ALA A 176 15.61 0.58 -6.20
C ALA A 176 15.29 0.98 -7.65
N GLU A 177 16.10 0.55 -8.64
CA GLU A 177 15.96 0.99 -10.04
C GLU A 177 14.61 0.62 -10.65
N GLU A 178 14.11 -0.60 -10.40
CA GLU A 178 12.78 -1.03 -10.87
C GLU A 178 11.67 -0.12 -10.32
N LEU A 179 11.77 0.30 -9.05
CA LEU A 179 10.81 1.20 -8.43
C LEU A 179 10.91 2.63 -9.00
N ILE A 180 12.12 3.14 -9.24
CA ILE A 180 12.34 4.44 -9.87
C ILE A 180 11.75 4.47 -11.27
N ASN A 181 12.02 3.44 -12.07
CA ASN A 181 11.49 3.31 -13.43
C ASN A 181 9.96 3.26 -13.42
N PHE A 182 9.38 2.51 -12.46
CA PHE A 182 7.93 2.46 -12.28
C PHE A 182 7.33 3.82 -11.89
N ILE A 183 7.94 4.54 -10.95
CA ILE A 183 7.54 5.89 -10.53
C ILE A 183 7.53 6.83 -11.74
N HIS A 184 8.60 6.84 -12.52
CA HIS A 184 8.71 7.69 -13.71
C HIS A 184 7.69 7.29 -14.78
N ALA A 185 7.56 6.01 -15.09
CA ALA A 185 6.65 5.50 -16.12
C ALA A 185 5.16 5.78 -15.81
N LYS A 186 4.79 5.83 -14.52
CA LYS A 186 3.43 6.15 -14.08
C LYS A 186 3.24 7.62 -13.68
N GLY A 187 4.26 8.47 -13.86
CA GLY A 187 4.19 9.90 -13.53
C GLY A 187 3.90 10.17 -12.05
N LEU A 188 4.39 9.31 -11.16
CA LEU A 188 4.15 9.40 -9.72
C LEU A 188 5.09 10.42 -9.08
N SER A 189 4.60 11.09 -8.03
CA SER A 189 5.39 11.98 -7.19
C SER A 189 5.32 11.55 -5.73
N SER A 190 6.42 11.74 -4.99
CA SER A 190 6.42 11.52 -3.55
C SER A 190 5.48 12.50 -2.86
N SER A 191 4.62 11.99 -1.98
CA SER A 191 3.77 12.80 -1.11
C SER A 191 4.41 13.10 0.25
N LEU A 192 5.59 12.50 0.52
CA LEU A 192 6.33 12.73 1.77
C LEU A 192 7.32 13.89 1.60
N PRO A 193 7.47 14.76 2.61
CA PRO A 193 8.56 15.74 2.64
C PRO A 193 9.92 15.05 2.52
N SER A 194 10.87 15.70 1.84
CA SER A 194 12.25 15.22 1.75
C SER A 194 12.84 15.00 3.14
N GLY A 195 13.49 13.84 3.36
CA GLY A 195 14.10 13.48 4.64
C GLY A 195 13.15 12.86 5.66
N THR A 196 11.91 12.52 5.26
CA THR A 196 11.05 11.66 6.08
C THR A 196 11.76 10.31 6.27
N ARG A 197 12.19 10.02 7.50
CA ARG A 197 12.78 8.72 7.83
C ARG A 197 11.68 7.67 7.78
N GLN A 198 11.84 6.69 6.90
CA GLN A 198 11.08 5.44 6.89
C GLN A 198 11.87 4.39 7.66
#